data_AF-A0A352VXK3-F1
#
_entry.id   AF-A0A352VXK3-F1
#
_cell.length_a   1.000
_cell.length_b   1.000
_cell.length_c   1.000
_cell.angle_alpha   90.00
_cell.angle_beta   90.00
_cell.angle_gamma   90.00
#
_symmetry.space_group_name_H-M   'P 1'
#
loop_
_entity.id
_entity.type
_entity.pdbx_description
1 polymer ?
#
loop_
_entity_poly.entity_id
_entity_poly.type
_entity_poly.pdbx_seq_one_letter_code
_entity_poly.pdbx_strand_id
1 'polypeptide(L)'
;GVKVVSYPENRGKGYALTYGFSCSTGNVITFIDVDCDLPPEQLKNFFPYLATADMVIGSKRHPFSLLEYPLIRRFLSKGFQLLSWLILGVSLRDTQSGMKIFKREILEVILPLILVKRYAFDLELCFLAHKHGFRIVEAPVHLEYHYGVSGINLVTPFNMLKDILAIRYRYSILKYYQKKFHETKFGIKS
;
A
#
# COMPACT_ATOMS: atom_id res chain seq x y z
N GLY A 1 -8.62 -0.47 24.32
CA GLY A 1 -10.04 -0.39 23.91
C GLY A 1 -10.14 -0.34 22.41
N VAL A 2 -11.29 -0.71 21.83
CA VAL A 2 -11.56 -0.64 20.39
C VAL A 2 -12.32 0.65 20.08
N LYS A 3 -11.90 1.39 19.04
CA LYS A 3 -12.60 2.57 18.51
C LYS A 3 -13.09 2.26 17.10
N VAL A 4 -14.39 2.35 16.89
CA VAL A 4 -15.02 2.19 15.58
C VAL A 4 -15.27 3.57 14.98
N VAL A 5 -14.92 3.75 13.71
CA VAL A 5 -15.19 4.98 12.96
C VAL A 5 -15.92 4.64 11.67
N SER A 6 -16.91 5.44 11.29
CA SER A 6 -17.74 5.21 10.11
C SER A 6 -18.09 6.52 9.40
N TYR A 7 -18.57 6.40 8.17
CA TYR A 7 -19.02 7.50 7.32
C TYR A 7 -20.11 6.96 6.37
N PRO A 8 -21.05 7.80 5.89
CA PRO A 8 -22.31 7.32 5.29
C PRO A 8 -22.15 6.66 3.92
N GLU A 9 -21.16 7.06 3.12
CA GLU A 9 -21.00 6.60 1.73
C GLU A 9 -19.70 5.83 1.52
N ASN A 10 -19.71 4.74 0.74
CA ASN A 10 -18.47 4.04 0.39
C ASN A 10 -17.58 4.84 -0.57
N ARG A 11 -16.56 5.50 -0.03
CA ARG A 11 -15.57 6.30 -0.78
C ARG A 11 -14.31 5.52 -1.23
N GLY A 12 -14.29 4.20 -1.04
CA GLY A 12 -13.18 3.31 -1.41
C GLY A 12 -12.10 3.16 -0.33
N LYS A 13 -11.21 2.18 -0.53
CA LYS A 13 -10.14 1.78 0.42
C LYS A 13 -9.25 2.95 0.83
N GLY A 14 -8.82 3.76 -0.14
CA GLY A 14 -7.90 4.86 0.15
C GLY A 14 -8.50 5.89 1.10
N TYR A 15 -9.78 6.23 0.93
CA TYR A 15 -10.47 7.12 1.86
C TYR A 15 -10.62 6.48 3.24
N ALA A 16 -11.00 5.20 3.30
CA ALA A 16 -11.18 4.46 4.55
C ALA A 16 -9.88 4.47 5.39
N LEU A 17 -8.75 4.18 4.77
CA LEU A 17 -7.45 4.14 5.43
C LEU A 17 -6.98 5.53 5.87
N THR A 18 -7.16 6.56 5.03
CA THR A 18 -6.83 7.95 5.41
C THR A 18 -7.69 8.46 6.57
N TYR A 19 -8.99 8.14 6.57
CA TYR A 19 -9.89 8.52 7.66
C TYR A 19 -9.62 7.74 8.95
N GLY A 20 -9.32 6.45 8.84
CA GLY A 20 -8.88 5.64 9.98
C GLY A 20 -7.58 6.19 10.58
N PHE A 21 -6.62 6.57 9.74
CA PHE A 21 -5.37 7.19 10.16
C PHE A 21 -5.59 8.52 10.91
N SER A 22 -6.46 9.41 10.41
CA SER A 22 -6.72 10.69 11.08
C SER A 22 -7.37 10.53 12.47
N CYS A 23 -8.04 9.40 12.70
CA CYS A 23 -8.67 9.06 13.98
C CYS A 23 -7.76 8.27 14.94
N SER A 24 -6.59 7.85 14.47
CA SER A 24 -5.60 7.05 15.21
C SER A 24 -4.63 7.95 15.99
N THR A 25 -4.09 7.44 17.10
CA THR A 25 -3.17 8.20 17.97
C THR A 25 -1.80 7.57 18.17
N GLY A 26 -1.59 6.31 17.74
CA GLY A 26 -0.32 5.60 17.94
C GLY A 26 0.81 6.12 17.05
N ASN A 27 2.06 6.03 17.52
CA ASN A 27 3.26 6.43 16.74
C ASN A 27 3.62 5.41 15.64
N VAL A 28 3.13 4.18 15.77
CA VAL A 28 3.21 3.14 14.74
C VAL A 28 1.79 2.87 14.25
N ILE A 29 1.62 2.86 12.94
CA ILE A 29 0.35 2.59 12.27
C ILE A 29 0.44 1.25 11.58
N THR A 30 -0.67 0.52 11.58
CA THR A 30 -0.79 -0.73 10.84
C THR A 30 -2.01 -0.68 9.95
N PHE A 31 -1.85 -1.11 8.70
CA PHE A 31 -2.95 -1.49 7.83
C PHE A 31 -3.00 -3.01 7.72
N ILE A 32 -4.18 -3.58 7.90
CA ILE A 32 -4.46 -5.01 7.79
C ILE A 32 -5.79 -5.15 7.04
N ASP A 33 -5.81 -5.97 5.99
CA ASP A 33 -7.05 -6.31 5.30
C ASP A 33 -7.88 -7.28 6.15
N VAL A 34 -9.21 -7.17 6.07
CA VAL A 34 -10.17 -7.93 6.92
C VAL A 34 -10.40 -9.35 6.39
N ASP A 35 -9.85 -9.68 5.22
CA ASP A 35 -9.98 -11.00 4.58
C ASP A 35 -9.17 -12.10 5.28
N CYS A 36 -8.43 -11.79 6.35
CA CYS A 36 -7.73 -12.72 7.25
C CYS A 36 -6.73 -13.69 6.59
N ASP A 37 -6.43 -13.55 5.29
CA ASP A 37 -5.38 -14.32 4.60
C ASP A 37 -4.00 -14.15 5.26
N LEU A 38 -3.83 -13.08 6.04
CA LEU A 38 -2.64 -12.77 6.83
C LEU A 38 -3.03 -12.61 8.31
N PRO A 39 -2.89 -13.66 9.14
CA PRO A 39 -3.14 -13.61 10.58
C PRO A 39 -2.47 -12.41 11.28
N PRO A 40 -3.22 -11.54 12.00
CA PRO A 40 -2.68 -10.35 12.66
C PRO A 40 -1.52 -10.61 13.64
N GLU A 41 -1.42 -11.83 14.18
CA GLU A 41 -0.37 -12.26 15.09
C GLU A 41 1.04 -12.13 14.48
N GLN A 42 1.13 -12.13 13.15
CA GLN A 42 2.39 -11.99 12.43
C GLN A 42 2.99 -10.59 12.49
N LEU A 43 2.18 -9.56 12.79
CA LEU A 43 2.64 -8.17 12.89
C LEU A 43 3.78 -7.99 13.89
N LYS A 44 3.79 -8.77 14.97
CA LYS A 44 4.86 -8.73 15.97
C LYS A 44 6.25 -8.93 15.35
N ASN A 45 6.31 -9.72 14.27
CA ASN A 45 7.55 -10.01 13.55
C ASN A 45 8.02 -8.83 12.69
N PHE A 46 7.16 -7.83 12.44
CA PHE A 46 7.48 -6.69 11.59
C PHE A 46 8.12 -5.55 12.38
N PHE A 47 7.79 -5.40 13.67
CA PHE A 47 8.32 -4.32 14.52
C PHE A 47 9.84 -4.21 14.53
N PRO A 48 10.64 -5.30 14.59
CA PRO A 48 12.10 -5.19 14.54
C PRO A 48 12.63 -4.47 13.30
N TYR A 49 11.92 -4.55 12.16
CA TYR A 49 12.33 -3.89 10.92
C TYR A 49 12.19 -2.36 10.99
N LEU A 50 11.32 -1.82 11.85
CA LEU A 50 11.16 -0.37 12.03
C LEU A 50 12.38 0.30 12.68
N ALA A 51 13.30 -0.47 13.27
CA ALA A 51 14.58 0.06 13.75
C ALA A 51 15.42 0.64 12.62
N THR A 52 15.25 0.14 11.39
CA THR A 52 16.05 0.56 10.22
C THR A 52 15.23 1.05 9.04
N ALA A 53 13.90 0.96 9.10
CA ALA A 53 12.99 1.33 8.03
C ALA A 53 11.87 2.26 8.52
N ASP A 54 11.27 3.02 7.62
CA ASP A 54 10.13 3.90 7.92
C ASP A 54 8.79 3.21 7.62
N MET A 55 8.83 2.22 6.73
CA MET A 55 7.69 1.43 6.30
C MET A 55 8.12 -0.03 6.10
N VAL A 56 7.30 -0.96 6.59
CA VAL A 56 7.50 -2.40 6.40
C VAL A 56 6.25 -2.96 5.72
N ILE A 57 6.47 -3.71 4.65
CA ILE A 57 5.40 -4.37 3.90
C ILE A 57 5.55 -5.87 4.09
N GLY A 58 4.50 -6.55 4.54
CA GLY A 58 4.47 -8.01 4.50
C GLY A 58 4.48 -8.46 3.06
N SER A 59 5.41 -9.29 2.62
CA SER A 59 5.59 -9.61 1.21
C SER A 59 5.39 -11.08 0.95
N LYS A 60 4.35 -11.43 0.18
CA LYS A 60 4.12 -12.82 -0.24
C LYS A 60 5.25 -13.35 -1.10
N ARG A 61 6.03 -12.47 -1.71
CA ARG A 61 7.17 -12.80 -2.56
C ARG A 61 8.52 -12.72 -1.84
N HIS A 62 8.51 -12.54 -0.51
CA HIS A 62 9.74 -12.66 0.27
C HIS A 62 10.27 -14.11 0.16
N PRO A 63 11.60 -14.33 0.05
CA PRO A 63 12.18 -15.67 -0.03
C PRO A 63 11.82 -16.58 1.13
N PHE A 64 11.56 -16.00 2.31
CA PHE A 64 11.14 -16.72 3.52
C PHE A 64 9.62 -16.72 3.74
N SER A 65 8.82 -16.26 2.77
CA SER A 65 7.37 -16.33 2.88
C SER A 65 6.86 -17.73 2.58
N LEU A 66 5.87 -18.14 3.36
CA LEU A 66 5.20 -19.42 3.25
C LEU A 66 3.81 -19.18 2.66
N LEU A 67 3.54 -19.82 1.53
CA LEU A 67 2.40 -19.48 0.68
C LEU A 67 1.61 -20.74 0.32
N GLU A 68 0.35 -20.79 0.73
CA GLU A 68 -0.56 -21.90 0.40
C GLU A 68 -1.63 -21.45 -0.61
N TYR A 69 -1.28 -21.14 -1.87
CA TYR A 69 -2.27 -20.69 -2.86
C TYR A 69 -1.93 -21.05 -4.32
N PRO A 70 -2.92 -21.04 -5.26
CA PRO A 70 -2.76 -21.55 -6.63
C PRO A 70 -1.64 -20.89 -7.44
N LEU A 71 -0.87 -21.69 -8.18
CA LEU A 71 0.25 -21.23 -9.02
C LEU A 71 -0.16 -20.19 -10.08
N ILE A 72 -1.36 -20.30 -10.64
CA ILE A 72 -1.87 -19.32 -11.62
C ILE A 72 -2.01 -17.92 -11.02
N ARG A 73 -2.45 -17.82 -9.76
CA ARG A 73 -2.53 -16.54 -9.03
C ARG A 73 -1.12 -15.97 -8.79
N ARG A 74 -0.11 -16.82 -8.57
CA ARG A 74 1.30 -16.40 -8.47
C ARG A 74 1.78 -15.76 -9.77
N PHE A 75 1.49 -16.37 -10.91
CA PHE A 75 1.93 -15.87 -12.22
C PHE A 75 1.30 -14.54 -12.59
N LEU A 76 -0.03 -14.41 -12.48
CA LEU A 76 -0.74 -13.17 -12.76
C LEU A 76 -0.24 -12.01 -11.88
N SER A 77 -0.03 -12.30 -10.59
CA SER A 77 0.48 -11.30 -9.66
C SER A 77 1.93 -10.90 -9.99
N LYS A 78 2.79 -11.82 -10.46
CA LYS A 78 4.15 -11.48 -10.92
C LYS A 78 4.13 -10.60 -12.17
N GLY A 79 3.23 -10.84 -13.13
CA GLY A 79 3.09 -9.99 -14.31
C GLY A 79 2.72 -8.55 -13.94
N PHE A 80 1.77 -8.38 -13.01
CA PHE A 80 1.37 -7.07 -12.54
C PHE A 80 2.48 -6.33 -11.77
N GLN A 81 3.25 -7.07 -10.96
CA GLN A 81 4.41 -6.54 -10.26
C GLN A 81 5.46 -6.02 -11.26
N LEU A 82 5.79 -6.82 -12.29
CA LEU A 82 6.74 -6.43 -13.32
C LEU A 82 6.28 -5.16 -14.05
N LEU A 83 4.99 -5.08 -14.40
CA LEU A 83 4.40 -3.89 -15.03
C LEU A 83 4.52 -2.64 -14.14
N SER A 84 4.21 -2.79 -12.85
CA SER A 84 4.34 -1.71 -11.87
C SER A 84 5.78 -1.23 -11.73
N TRP A 85 6.74 -2.17 -11.72
CA TRP A 85 8.16 -1.87 -11.69
C TRP A 85 8.62 -1.14 -12.97
N LEU A 86 8.22 -1.61 -14.16
CA LEU A 86 8.60 -0.99 -15.43
C LEU A 86 8.04 0.43 -15.57
N ILE A 87 6.80 0.67 -15.13
CA ILE A 87 6.15 1.98 -15.32
C ILE A 87 6.55 2.98 -14.24
N LEU A 88 6.62 2.56 -12.97
CA LEU A 88 6.81 3.45 -11.82
C LEU A 88 8.22 3.38 -11.21
N GLY A 89 8.99 2.35 -11.52
CA GLY A 89 10.34 2.14 -10.99
C GLY A 89 10.37 1.76 -9.51
N VAL A 90 9.29 1.19 -8.96
CA VAL A 90 9.21 0.78 -7.55
C VAL A 90 9.81 -0.61 -7.39
N SER A 91 11.00 -0.71 -6.82
CA SER A 91 11.74 -1.98 -6.63
C SER A 91 11.26 -2.79 -5.43
N LEU A 92 9.94 -2.95 -5.28
CA LEU A 92 9.32 -3.75 -4.22
C LEU A 92 8.70 -5.02 -4.81
N ARG A 93 8.83 -6.15 -4.10
CA ARG A 93 8.29 -7.42 -4.56
C ARG A 93 6.79 -7.52 -4.36
N ASP A 94 6.22 -6.87 -3.35
CA ASP A 94 4.79 -6.95 -3.07
C ASP A 94 4.19 -5.64 -2.56
N THR A 95 3.89 -4.72 -3.47
CA THR A 95 3.29 -3.41 -3.11
C THR A 95 1.85 -3.53 -2.60
N GLN A 96 1.11 -4.56 -3.02
CA GLN A 96 -0.33 -4.70 -2.80
C GLN A 96 -0.69 -5.62 -1.63
N SER A 97 0.28 -5.96 -0.79
CA SER A 97 0.01 -6.80 0.38
C SER A 97 -0.95 -6.14 1.37
N GLY A 98 -1.87 -6.90 1.95
CA GLY A 98 -2.83 -6.40 2.91
C GLY A 98 -2.26 -6.05 4.28
N MET A 99 -1.01 -6.43 4.58
CA MET A 99 -0.38 -6.19 5.90
C MET A 99 0.82 -5.26 5.78
N LYS A 100 0.73 -4.09 6.41
CA LYS A 100 1.79 -3.06 6.40
C LYS A 100 1.89 -2.38 7.76
N ILE A 101 3.12 -2.08 8.20
CA ILE A 101 3.36 -1.19 9.34
C ILE A 101 4.18 0.02 8.93
N PHE A 102 3.92 1.13 9.59
CA PHE A 102 4.48 2.44 9.26
C PHE A 102 4.85 3.16 10.54
N LYS A 103 5.92 3.95 10.51
CA LYS A 103 6.02 5.06 11.45
C LYS A 103 4.93 6.10 11.10
N ARG A 104 4.40 6.82 12.07
CA ARG A 104 3.31 7.78 11.83
C ARG A 104 3.74 8.88 10.85
N GLU A 105 4.94 9.41 11.02
CA GLU A 105 5.47 10.57 10.28
C GLU A 105 5.48 10.36 8.76
N ILE A 106 5.71 9.13 8.27
CA ILE A 106 5.64 8.84 6.84
C ILE A 106 4.22 8.94 6.32
N LEU A 107 3.22 8.47 7.08
CA LEU A 107 1.82 8.54 6.65
C LEU A 107 1.29 9.98 6.67
N GLU A 108 1.74 10.81 7.60
CA GLU A 108 1.42 12.25 7.63
C GLU A 108 1.88 12.96 6.37
N VAL A 109 3.03 12.56 5.83
CA VAL A 109 3.59 13.11 4.60
C VAL A 109 2.90 12.54 3.36
N ILE A 110 2.68 11.22 3.32
CA ILE A 110 2.29 10.54 2.07
C ILE A 110 0.78 10.53 1.85
N LEU A 111 -0.04 10.32 2.88
CA LEU A 111 -1.50 10.20 2.70
C LEU A 111 -2.15 11.45 2.07
N PRO A 112 -1.74 12.69 2.38
CA PRO A 112 -2.28 13.88 1.72
C PRO A 112 -1.98 14.00 0.23
N LEU A 113 -0.97 13.26 -0.27
CA LEU A 113 -0.53 13.29 -1.67
C LEU A 113 -1.26 12.27 -2.55
N ILE A 114 -1.88 11.27 -1.94
CA ILE A 114 -2.54 10.16 -2.63
C ILE A 114 -3.85 10.62 -3.28
N LEU A 115 -4.09 10.14 -4.50
CA LEU A 115 -5.31 10.43 -5.27
C LEU A 115 -6.08 9.18 -5.67
N VAL A 116 -5.42 8.02 -5.71
CA VAL A 116 -6.05 6.75 -6.06
C VAL A 116 -6.96 6.29 -4.93
N LYS A 117 -8.25 6.10 -5.26
CA LYS A 117 -9.28 5.79 -4.26
C LYS A 117 -9.47 4.30 -3.98
N ARG A 118 -9.15 3.44 -4.95
CA ARG A 118 -9.50 2.00 -4.89
C ARG A 118 -8.35 1.09 -5.26
N TYR A 119 -8.02 0.95 -6.55
CA TYR A 119 -7.30 -0.23 -7.01
C TYR A 119 -5.78 -0.13 -6.78
N ALA A 120 -5.15 0.96 -7.22
CA ALA A 120 -3.70 1.13 -7.05
C ALA A 120 -3.30 1.98 -5.83
N PHE A 121 -4.16 2.09 -4.80
CA PHE A 121 -3.86 2.90 -3.61
C PHE A 121 -2.55 2.44 -2.95
N ASP A 122 -2.43 1.15 -2.66
CA ASP A 122 -1.25 0.57 -2.02
C ASP A 122 0.02 0.79 -2.86
N LEU A 123 -0.11 0.77 -4.19
CA LEU A 123 0.99 1.03 -5.10
C LEU A 123 1.38 2.52 -5.13
N GLU A 124 0.42 3.44 -5.14
CA GLU A 124 0.68 4.88 -5.06
C GLU A 124 1.34 5.23 -3.72
N LEU A 125 0.86 4.65 -2.61
CA LEU A 125 1.47 4.78 -1.28
C LEU A 125 2.94 4.37 -1.29
N CYS A 126 3.25 3.17 -1.78
CA CYS A 126 4.63 2.66 -1.86
C CYS A 126 5.49 3.49 -2.82
N PHE A 127 4.93 3.91 -3.96
CA PHE A 127 5.61 4.72 -4.95
C PHE A 127 6.02 6.08 -4.36
N LEU A 128 5.09 6.77 -3.70
CA LEU A 128 5.36 8.07 -3.09
C LEU A 128 6.35 7.93 -1.94
N ALA A 129 6.19 6.94 -1.07
CA ALA A 129 7.15 6.67 0.00
C ALA A 129 8.58 6.50 -0.57
N HIS A 130 8.73 5.70 -1.62
CA HIS A 130 10.02 5.49 -2.29
C HIS A 130 10.55 6.79 -2.95
N LYS A 131 9.70 7.55 -3.64
CA LYS A 131 10.11 8.80 -4.30
C LYS A 131 10.47 9.93 -3.34
N HIS A 132 9.92 9.92 -2.14
CA HIS A 132 10.25 10.86 -1.07
C HIS A 132 11.44 10.41 -0.20
N GLY A 133 12.12 9.32 -0.58
CA GLY A 133 13.35 8.87 0.06
C GLY A 133 13.16 8.08 1.36
N PHE A 134 11.93 7.69 1.69
CA PHE A 134 11.67 6.85 2.84
C PHE A 134 12.19 5.44 2.63
N ARG A 135 12.73 4.84 3.70
CA ARG A 135 13.24 3.47 3.64
C ARG A 135 12.10 2.48 3.81
N ILE A 136 11.83 1.74 2.74
CA ILE A 136 10.83 0.67 2.72
C ILE A 136 11.54 -0.68 2.75
N VAL A 137 11.10 -1.58 3.60
CA VAL A 137 11.59 -2.97 3.65
C VAL A 137 10.44 -3.96 3.54
N GLU A 138 10.75 -5.14 3.02
CA GLU A 138 9.80 -6.24 2.92
C GLU A 138 10.07 -7.27 4.01
N ALA A 139 9.03 -7.67 4.73
CA ALA A 139 9.08 -8.72 5.74
C ALA A 139 8.37 -9.99 5.23
N PRO A 140 8.82 -11.20 5.60
CA PRO A 140 8.13 -12.43 5.23
C PRO A 140 6.75 -12.53 5.87
N VAL A 141 5.84 -13.25 5.19
CA VAL A 141 4.50 -13.57 5.67
C VAL A 141 4.20 -15.05 5.52
N HIS A 142 3.35 -15.56 6.40
CA HIS A 142 2.62 -16.81 6.28
C HIS A 142 1.23 -16.49 5.75
N LEU A 143 0.90 -16.98 4.56
CA LEU A 143 -0.41 -16.79 3.96
C LEU A 143 -1.25 -18.05 4.19
N GLU A 144 -2.35 -17.89 4.93
CA GLU A 144 -3.35 -18.93 5.18
C GLU A 144 -4.50 -18.71 4.20
N TYR A 145 -4.54 -19.50 3.13
CA TYR A 145 -5.55 -19.30 2.09
C TYR A 145 -6.86 -19.97 2.48
N HIS A 146 -7.83 -19.15 2.88
CA HIS A 146 -9.20 -19.64 3.06
C HIS A 146 -9.87 -19.75 1.69
N TYR A 147 -10.38 -20.94 1.35
CA TYR A 147 -11.10 -21.18 0.09
C TYR A 147 -12.27 -20.19 -0.07
N GLY A 148 -12.11 -19.22 -0.97
CA GLY A 148 -13.14 -18.23 -1.31
C GLY A 148 -13.08 -17.86 -2.79
N VAL A 149 -14.19 -18.04 -3.48
CA VAL A 149 -14.33 -17.79 -4.93
C VAL A 149 -14.36 -16.28 -5.20
N SER A 150 -13.19 -15.67 -5.37
CA SER A 150 -13.09 -14.45 -6.15
C SER A 150 -12.83 -14.83 -7.60
N GLY A 151 -13.89 -14.79 -8.41
CA GLY A 151 -13.77 -14.90 -9.86
C GLY A 151 -12.82 -13.83 -10.38
N ILE A 152 -12.02 -14.18 -11.39
CA ILE A 152 -11.09 -13.23 -12.02
C ILE A 152 -11.91 -12.15 -12.72
N ASN A 153 -12.09 -11.01 -12.05
CA ASN A 153 -12.71 -9.85 -12.65
C ASN A 153 -11.70 -9.14 -13.57
N LEU A 154 -11.82 -9.33 -14.87
CA LEU A 154 -10.95 -8.72 -15.88
C LEU A 154 -11.00 -7.18 -15.90
N VAL A 155 -12.03 -6.57 -15.31
CA VAL A 155 -12.14 -5.11 -15.18
C VAL A 155 -11.12 -4.56 -14.17
N THR A 156 -10.78 -5.34 -13.14
CA THR A 156 -9.84 -4.91 -12.09
C THR A 156 -8.42 -4.67 -12.63
N PRO A 157 -7.77 -5.59 -13.37
CA PRO A 157 -6.47 -5.34 -13.98
C PRO A 157 -6.44 -4.11 -14.89
N PHE A 158 -7.51 -3.87 -15.67
CA PHE A 158 -7.59 -2.71 -16.55
C PHE A 158 -7.67 -1.39 -15.78
N ASN A 159 -8.50 -1.33 -14.73
CA ASN A 159 -8.58 -0.16 -13.85
C ASN A 159 -7.26 0.08 -13.10
N MET A 160 -6.58 -0.99 -12.66
CA MET A 160 -5.25 -0.88 -12.07
C MET A 160 -4.23 -0.30 -13.05
N LEU A 161 -4.24 -0.75 -14.31
CA LEU A 161 -3.34 -0.21 -15.33
C LEU A 161 -3.61 1.28 -15.57
N LYS A 162 -4.88 1.69 -15.67
CA LYS A 162 -5.26 3.10 -15.75
C LYS A 162 -4.73 3.91 -14.57
N ASP A 163 -4.89 3.40 -13.34
CA ASP A 163 -4.38 4.06 -12.15
C ASP A 163 -2.85 4.20 -12.19
N ILE A 164 -2.12 3.14 -12.59
CA ILE A 164 -0.65 3.16 -12.74
C ILE A 164 -0.20 4.23 -13.74
N LEU A 165 -0.83 4.26 -14.92
CA LEU A 165 -0.53 5.27 -15.94
C LEU A 165 -0.85 6.67 -15.45
N ALA A 166 -1.94 6.84 -14.70
CA ALA A 166 -2.31 8.11 -14.11
C ALA A 166 -1.31 8.56 -13.03
N ILE A 167 -0.81 7.65 -12.18
CA ILE A 167 0.28 7.94 -11.22
C ILE A 167 1.52 8.41 -11.98
N ARG A 168 1.94 7.67 -13.03
CA ARG A 168 3.10 8.03 -13.84
C ARG A 168 2.92 9.40 -14.50
N TYR A 169 1.75 9.69 -15.06
CA TYR A 169 1.42 10.97 -15.67
C TYR A 169 1.48 12.12 -14.65
N ARG A 170 0.85 11.95 -13.49
CA ARG A 170 0.86 12.94 -12.40
C ARG A 170 2.26 13.25 -11.88
N TYR A 171 3.09 12.22 -11.76
CA TYR A 171 4.48 12.37 -11.32
C TYR A 171 5.37 13.04 -12.37
N SER A 172 5.20 12.66 -13.64
CA SER A 172 6.19 12.97 -14.68
C SER A 172 5.88 14.25 -15.43
N ILE A 173 4.60 14.43 -15.78
CA ILE A 173 4.11 15.50 -16.64
C ILE A 173 3.53 16.63 -15.78
N LEU A 174 2.53 16.34 -14.96
CA LEU A 174 1.86 17.38 -14.16
C LEU A 174 2.72 17.92 -13.00
N LYS A 175 3.74 17.14 -12.59
CA LYS A 175 4.53 17.38 -11.38
C LYS A 175 3.66 17.58 -10.13
N TYR A 176 2.51 16.91 -10.09
CA TYR A 176 1.48 17.12 -9.07
C TYR A 176 2.01 16.83 -7.67
N TYR A 177 2.65 15.67 -7.48
CA TYR A 177 3.14 15.25 -6.16
C TYR A 177 4.24 16.18 -5.65
N GLN A 178 5.12 16.67 -6.52
CA GLN A 178 6.19 17.59 -6.16
C GLN A 178 5.62 18.94 -5.70
N LYS A 179 4.65 19.49 -6.45
CA LYS A 179 3.95 20.73 -6.06
C LYS A 179 3.21 20.55 -4.72
N LYS A 180 2.42 19.49 -4.61
CA LYS A 180 1.63 19.20 -3.42
C LYS A 180 2.48 18.97 -2.17
N PHE A 181 3.59 18.25 -2.30
CA PHE A 181 4.54 18.06 -1.21
C PHE A 181 5.15 19.39 -0.72
N HIS A 182 5.49 20.29 -1.66
CA HIS A 182 5.97 21.63 -1.30
C HIS A 182 4.89 22.45 -0.57
N GLU A 183 3.63 22.41 -1.03
CA GLU A 183 2.51 23.06 -0.34
C GLU A 183 2.33 22.52 1.09
N THR A 184 2.35 21.20 1.27
CA THR A 184 2.16 20.56 2.56
C THR A 184 3.31 20.87 3.53
N LYS A 185 4.55 20.90 3.05
CA LYS A 185 5.73 21.12 3.90
C LYS A 185 5.94 22.59 4.29
N PHE A 186 5.60 23.52 3.41
CA PHE A 186 5.92 24.95 3.60
C PHE A 186 4.69 25.85 3.76
N GLY A 187 3.46 25.33 3.65
CA GLY A 187 2.22 26.10 3.83
C GLY A 187 1.93 27.12 2.73
N ILE A 188 2.69 27.12 1.63
CA ILE A 188 2.53 28.06 0.52
C ILE A 188 1.63 27.41 -0.53
N LYS A 189 0.43 27.94 -0.74
CA LYS A 189 -0.42 27.56 -1.88
C LYS A 189 0.14 28.23 -3.14
N SER A 190 0.51 27.44 -4.15
CA SER A 190 0.88 27.92 -5.50
C SER A 190 -0.34 28.18 -6.35
#